data_AF-A0A3M1T7J2-F1
#
_entry.id   AF-A0A3M1T7J2-F1
#
_cell.length_a   1.000
_cell.length_b   1.000
_cell.length_c   1.000
_cell.angle_alpha   90.00
_cell.angle_beta   90.00
_cell.angle_gamma   90.00
#
_symmetry.space_group_name_H-M   'P 1'
#
loop_
_entity.id
_entity.type
_entity.pdbx_description
1 polymer ?
#
loop_
_entity_poly.entity_id
_entity_poly.type
_entity_poly.pdbx_seq_one_letter_code
_entity_poly.pdbx_strand_id
1 'polypeptide(L)'
;MTNIGKLLEQLAREEQQLRSTQFLAPCVTGGRVRTRVGGMVCTFAPQPRQFEGWGIFQVQTARIAALVEEADVFQVAEYLERFPRFRLRLAYRLRGQTWLAYPVSEADVRQRISGGVRPIPVHLVTEGSAFEVIAA
;
A
#
# COMPACT_ATOMS: atom_id res chain seq x y z
N MET A 1 23.55 -21.03 22.04
CA MET A 1 22.37 -21.63 21.40
C MET A 1 21.20 -20.69 21.61
N THR A 2 20.59 -20.19 20.54
CA THR A 2 19.43 -19.29 20.62
C THR A 2 18.29 -19.99 21.35
N ASN A 3 17.86 -19.46 22.48
CA ASN A 3 16.84 -20.08 23.31
C ASN A 3 15.48 -19.87 22.65
N ILE A 4 14.88 -20.96 22.16
CA ILE A 4 13.59 -20.95 21.44
C ILE A 4 12.49 -20.28 22.27
N GLY A 5 12.52 -20.44 23.61
CA GLY A 5 11.57 -19.77 24.50
C GLY A 5 11.63 -18.24 24.41
N LYS A 6 12.83 -17.66 24.31
CA LYS A 6 13.01 -16.20 24.15
C LYS A 6 12.48 -15.72 22.79
N LEU A 7 12.62 -16.52 21.74
CA LEU A 7 12.07 -16.20 20.42
C LEU A 7 10.54 -16.24 20.42
N LEU A 8 9.93 -17.23 21.08
CA LEU A 8 8.47 -17.33 21.22
C LEU A 8 7.90 -16.16 22.03
N GLU A 9 8.56 -15.77 23.12
CA GLU A 9 8.17 -14.59 23.91
C GLU A 9 8.28 -13.29 23.11
N GLN A 10 9.35 -13.13 22.32
CA GLN A 10 9.50 -11.98 21.43
C GLN A 10 8.39 -11.93 20.39
N LEU A 11 8.09 -13.06 19.75
CA LEU A 11 7.02 -13.15 18.76
C LEU A 11 5.65 -12.81 19.36
N ALA A 12 5.35 -13.32 20.56
CA ALA A 12 4.11 -13.03 21.26
C ALA A 12 3.96 -11.53 21.58
N ARG A 13 5.04 -10.85 21.98
CA ARG A 13 5.05 -9.39 22.20
C ARG A 13 4.84 -8.62 20.91
N GLU A 14 5.51 -9.01 19.83
CA GLU A 14 5.37 -8.38 18.51
C GLU A 14 3.94 -8.54 17.96
N GLU A 15 3.30 -9.70 18.14
CA GLU A 15 1.90 -9.91 17.79
C GLU A 15 0.94 -9.07 18.65
N GLN A 16 1.22 -8.93 19.94
CA GLN A 16 0.39 -8.12 20.83
C GLN A 16 0.50 -6.63 20.48
N GLN A 17 1.71 -6.16 20.16
CA GLN A 17 1.95 -4.80 19.68
C GLN A 17 1.26 -4.56 18.33
N LEU A 18 1.25 -5.55 17.43
CA LEU A 18 0.55 -5.45 16.15
C LEU A 18 -0.96 -5.22 16.33
N ARG A 19 -1.58 -5.82 17.35
CA ARG A 19 -3.01 -5.60 17.65
C ARG A 19 -3.31 -4.19 18.17
N SER A 20 -2.36 -3.56 18.86
CA SER A 20 -2.51 -2.19 19.34
C SER A 20 -2.01 -1.14 18.35
N THR A 21 -1.33 -1.54 17.28
CA THR A 21 -0.74 -0.63 16.30
C THR A 21 -1.70 -0.38 15.15
N GLN A 22 -1.94 0.91 14.88
CA GLN A 22 -2.61 1.36 13.67
C GLN A 22 -1.60 1.53 12.55
N PHE A 23 -1.98 1.20 11.32
CA PHE A 23 -1.11 1.36 10.16
C PHE A 23 -1.88 1.91 8.96
N LEU A 24 -1.21 2.79 8.23
CA LEU A 24 -1.71 3.34 6.97
C LEU A 24 -1.44 2.37 5.82
N ALA A 25 -2.47 2.10 5.02
CA ALA A 25 -2.32 1.29 3.81
C ALA A 25 -3.30 1.74 2.70
N PRO A 26 -2.87 1.67 1.43
CA PRO A 26 -3.80 1.76 0.31
C PRO A 26 -4.62 0.47 0.21
N CYS A 27 -5.91 0.61 -0.10
CA CYS A 27 -6.82 -0.51 -0.32
C CYS A 27 -7.61 -0.28 -1.60
N VAL A 28 -7.56 -1.24 -2.52
CA VAL A 28 -8.41 -1.29 -3.71
C VAL A 28 -9.59 -2.22 -3.46
N THR A 29 -10.70 -2.03 -4.18
CA THR A 29 -11.85 -2.94 -4.09
C THR A 29 -11.44 -4.41 -4.28
N GLY A 30 -11.74 -5.25 -3.28
CA GLY A 30 -11.37 -6.67 -3.26
C GLY A 30 -9.91 -6.97 -2.91
N GLY A 31 -9.13 -5.92 -2.62
CA GLY A 31 -7.73 -5.99 -2.22
C GLY A 31 -7.55 -6.46 -0.78
N ARG A 32 -6.27 -6.68 -0.41
CA ARG A 32 -5.85 -7.00 0.95
C ARG A 32 -4.85 -5.97 1.41
N VAL A 33 -4.88 -5.64 2.69
CA VAL A 33 -3.93 -4.70 3.29
C VAL A 33 -2.76 -5.47 3.91
N ARG A 34 -1.57 -4.91 3.81
CA ARG A 34 -0.34 -5.52 4.29
C ARG A 34 0.45 -4.54 5.13
N THR A 35 1.04 -5.06 6.20
CA THR A 35 2.01 -4.32 7.02
C THR A 35 3.16 -5.24 7.38
N ARG A 36 4.31 -4.66 7.74
CA ARG A 36 5.50 -5.40 8.17
C ARG A 36 5.77 -5.12 9.64
N VAL A 37 5.81 -6.17 10.45
CA VAL A 37 6.15 -6.10 11.88
C VAL A 37 7.19 -7.18 12.19
N GLY A 38 8.27 -6.83 12.89
CA GLY A 38 9.35 -7.78 13.21
C GLY A 38 10.02 -8.40 11.97
N GLY A 39 9.92 -7.74 10.81
CA GLY A 39 10.37 -8.30 9.52
C GLY A 39 9.38 -9.26 8.85
N MET A 40 8.29 -9.64 9.51
CA MET A 40 7.22 -10.47 8.96
C MET A 40 6.18 -9.62 8.22
N VAL A 41 5.80 -10.04 7.01
CA VAL A 41 4.73 -9.38 6.24
C VAL A 41 3.40 -10.03 6.60
N CYS A 42 2.57 -9.28 7.33
CA CYS A 42 1.23 -9.71 7.72
C CYS A 42 0.22 -9.23 6.67
N THR A 43 -0.69 -10.11 6.25
CA THR A 43 -1.72 -9.81 5.25
C THR A 43 -3.11 -9.96 5.85
N PHE A 44 -3.92 -8.90 5.75
CA PHE A 44 -5.25 -8.84 6.34
C PHE A 44 -6.33 -8.57 5.28
N ALA A 45 -7.52 -9.11 5.51
CA ALA A 45 -8.72 -8.68 4.83
C ALA A 45 -9.23 -7.38 5.48
N PRO A 46 -9.50 -6.32 4.71
CA PRO A 46 -10.05 -5.08 5.25
C PRO A 46 -11.51 -5.30 5.73
N GLN A 47 -11.89 -4.58 6.77
CA GLN A 47 -13.27 -4.46 7.23
C GLN A 47 -13.62 -2.97 7.33
N PRO A 48 -14.56 -2.45 6.53
CA PRO A 48 -15.45 -3.18 5.62
C PRO A 48 -14.73 -3.75 4.37
N ARG A 49 -15.23 -4.87 3.85
CA ARG A 49 -14.62 -5.58 2.69
C ARG A 49 -14.65 -4.79 1.38
N GLN A 50 -15.52 -3.79 1.30
CA GLN A 50 -15.79 -3.00 0.09
C GLN A 50 -15.09 -1.65 0.10
N PHE A 51 -14.22 -1.41 1.09
CA PHE A 51 -13.48 -0.15 1.18
C PHE A 51 -12.51 -0.02 -0.02
N GLU A 52 -12.50 1.15 -0.64
CA GLU A 52 -11.57 1.55 -1.69
C GLU A 52 -11.06 2.95 -1.34
N GLY A 53 -9.75 3.09 -1.14
CA GLY A 53 -9.16 4.34 -0.68
C GLY A 53 -7.90 4.11 0.17
N TRP A 54 -7.48 5.19 0.81
CA TRP A 54 -6.42 5.16 1.80
C TRP A 54 -7.03 5.12 3.20
N GLY A 55 -6.62 4.14 3.99
CA GLY A 55 -7.21 3.92 5.31
C GLY A 55 -6.15 3.69 6.37
N ILE A 56 -6.49 4.11 7.58
CA ILE A 56 -5.79 3.73 8.79
C ILE A 56 -6.49 2.50 9.35
N PHE A 57 -5.76 1.40 9.40
CA PHE A 57 -6.27 0.11 9.80
C PHE A 57 -5.71 -0.34 11.14
N GLN A 58 -6.54 -1.00 11.93
CA GLN A 58 -6.14 -1.68 13.15
C GLN A 58 -6.42 -3.17 13.05
N VAL A 59 -5.45 -3.98 13.47
CA VAL A 59 -5.60 -5.45 13.47
C VAL A 59 -6.59 -5.87 14.56
N GLN A 60 -7.74 -6.40 14.16
CA GLN A 60 -8.71 -6.99 15.09
C GLN A 60 -8.44 -8.48 15.33
N THR A 61 -8.06 -9.19 14.27
CA THR A 61 -7.75 -10.63 14.34
C THR A 61 -6.55 -10.95 13.45
N ALA A 62 -6.02 -12.17 13.56
CA ALA A 62 -4.88 -12.62 12.75
C ALA A 62 -5.07 -12.51 11.23
N ARG A 63 -6.31 -12.31 10.73
CA ARG A 63 -6.61 -12.20 9.29
C ARG A 63 -7.46 -10.99 8.91
N ILE A 64 -7.90 -10.18 9.88
CA ILE A 64 -8.80 -9.05 9.64
C ILE A 64 -8.20 -7.79 10.26
N ALA A 65 -8.16 -6.72 9.47
CA ALA A 65 -7.86 -5.38 9.94
C ALA A 65 -9.07 -4.49 9.66
N ALA A 66 -9.57 -3.82 10.71
CA ALA A 66 -10.69 -2.91 10.59
C ALA A 66 -10.20 -1.52 10.27
N LEU A 67 -10.92 -0.85 9.38
CA LEU A 67 -10.75 0.57 9.11
C LEU A 67 -11.14 1.33 10.38
N VAL A 68 -10.21 2.12 10.89
CA VAL A 68 -10.45 3.06 11.99
C VAL A 68 -10.96 4.36 11.41
N GLU A 69 -10.22 4.89 10.43
CA GLU A 69 -10.55 6.12 9.72
C GLU A 69 -9.93 6.13 8.32
N GLU A 70 -10.48 6.98 7.45
CA GLU A 70 -9.87 7.28 6.16
C GLU A 70 -8.67 8.20 6.36
N ALA A 71 -7.60 7.95 5.61
CA ALA A 71 -6.39 8.74 5.71
C ALA A 71 -6.56 10.08 5.01
N ASP A 72 -6.01 11.14 5.60
CA ASP A 72 -6.01 12.45 4.98
C ASP A 72 -4.91 12.56 3.89
N VAL A 73 -4.99 13.64 3.10
CA VAL A 73 -4.07 13.88 1.98
C VAL A 73 -2.61 14.05 2.44
N PHE A 74 -2.37 14.60 3.64
CA PHE A 74 -1.02 14.81 4.17
C PHE A 74 -0.41 13.48 4.60
N GLN A 75 -1.18 12.61 5.26
CA GLN A 75 -0.74 11.27 5.63
C GLN A 75 -0.41 10.41 4.41
N VAL A 76 -1.24 10.49 3.36
CA VAL A 76 -0.98 9.82 2.09
C VAL A 76 0.28 10.36 1.42
N ALA A 77 0.48 11.67 1.40
CA ALA A 77 1.70 12.28 0.85
C ALA A 77 2.95 11.80 1.58
N GLU A 78 2.96 11.84 2.92
CA GLU A 78 4.09 11.38 3.74
C GLU A 78 4.38 9.89 3.51
N TYR A 79 3.33 9.07 3.34
CA TYR A 79 3.48 7.66 3.00
C TYR A 79 4.17 7.47 1.65
N LEU A 80 3.71 8.18 0.62
CA LEU A 80 4.24 8.07 -0.74
C LEU A 80 5.69 8.57 -0.86
N GLU A 81 6.10 9.55 -0.04
CA GLU A 81 7.48 10.03 0.01
C GLU A 81 8.51 8.96 0.42
N ARG A 82 8.05 7.90 1.10
CA ARG A 82 8.91 6.76 1.48
C ARG A 82 9.27 5.85 0.31
N PHE A 83 8.60 6.02 -0.84
CA PHE A 83 8.83 5.23 -2.04
C PHE A 83 9.58 6.04 -3.11
N PRO A 84 10.37 5.36 -3.98
CA PRO A 84 10.97 6.02 -5.13
C PRO A 84 9.88 6.60 -6.03
N ARG A 85 9.92 7.92 -6.25
CA ARG A 85 8.94 8.61 -7.09
C ARG A 85 9.21 8.36 -8.58
N PHE A 86 8.18 7.99 -9.31
CA PHE A 86 8.14 7.85 -10.76
C PHE A 86 7.18 8.87 -11.36
N ARG A 87 7.57 9.47 -12.48
CA ARG A 87 6.67 10.31 -13.27
C ARG A 87 5.96 9.45 -14.30
N LEU A 88 4.65 9.35 -14.18
CA LEU A 88 3.80 8.56 -15.05
C LEU A 88 2.80 9.48 -15.75
N ARG A 89 2.57 9.24 -17.05
CA ARG A 89 1.53 9.92 -17.81
C ARG A 89 0.29 9.04 -17.85
N LEU A 90 -0.82 9.55 -17.37
CA LEU A 90 -2.11 8.88 -17.42
C LEU A 90 -2.54 8.73 -18.89
N ALA A 91 -2.80 7.51 -19.34
CA ALA A 91 -3.20 7.26 -20.72
C ALA A 91 -4.70 6.99 -20.82
N TYR A 92 -5.23 6.09 -19.98
CA TYR A 92 -6.61 5.64 -20.07
C TYR A 92 -7.17 5.24 -18.70
N ARG A 93 -8.41 5.63 -18.40
CA ARG A 93 -9.09 5.23 -17.17
C ARG A 93 -9.67 3.83 -17.33
N LEU A 94 -9.14 2.86 -16.60
CA LEU A 94 -9.59 1.46 -16.68
C LEU A 94 -10.96 1.28 -16.01
N ARG A 95 -11.04 1.56 -14.71
CA ARG A 95 -12.27 1.44 -13.91
C ARG A 95 -12.12 2.19 -12.59
N GLY A 96 -13.16 2.87 -12.12
CA GLY A 96 -13.16 3.54 -10.82
C GLY A 96 -11.99 4.52 -10.72
N GLN A 97 -11.18 4.43 -9.67
CA GLN A 97 -9.98 5.27 -9.49
C GLN A 97 -8.70 4.63 -10.05
N THR A 98 -8.83 3.66 -10.98
CA THR A 98 -7.69 2.98 -11.59
C THR A 98 -7.45 3.48 -13.02
N TRP A 99 -6.22 3.88 -13.28
CA TRP A 99 -5.73 4.35 -14.58
C TRP A 99 -4.61 3.46 -15.10
N LEU A 100 -4.57 3.29 -16.41
CA LEU A 100 -3.39 2.80 -17.11
C LEU A 100 -2.49 4.00 -17.40
N ALA A 101 -1.25 3.96 -16.93
CA ALA A 101 -0.27 5.02 -17.12
C ALA A 101 0.99 4.49 -17.81
N TYR A 102 1.69 5.37 -18.51
CA TYR A 102 2.98 5.06 -19.14
C TYR A 102 4.08 5.93 -18.54
N PRO A 103 5.29 5.39 -18.28
CA PRO A 103 6.39 6.18 -17.76
C PRO A 103 6.75 7.35 -18.67
N VAL A 104 6.97 8.53 -18.09
CA VAL A 104 7.48 9.68 -18.85
C VAL A 104 8.92 9.45 -19.28
N SER A 105 9.70 8.69 -18.48
CA SER A 105 11.07 8.30 -18.79
C SER A 105 11.23 6.78 -18.71
N GLU A 106 11.45 6.16 -19.86
CA GLU A 106 11.78 4.74 -19.95
C GLU A 106 13.11 4.40 -19.26
N ALA A 107 14.09 5.30 -19.39
CA ALA A 107 15.42 5.11 -18.80
C ALA A 107 15.35 5.04 -17.26
N ASP A 108 14.54 5.90 -16.64
CA ASP A 108 14.36 5.93 -15.19
C ASP A 108 13.73 4.62 -14.67
N VAL A 109 12.73 4.10 -15.39
CA VAL A 109 12.11 2.81 -15.06
C VAL A 109 13.09 1.66 -15.24
N ARG A 110 13.86 1.61 -16.34
CA ARG A 110 14.84 0.54 -16.56
C ARG A 110 15.95 0.52 -15.51
N GLN A 111 16.33 1.67 -14.97
CA GLN A 111 17.35 1.76 -13.91
C GLN A 111 16.84 1.28 -12.55
N ARG A 112 15.54 1.49 -12.24
CA ARG A 112 14.98 1.24 -10.90
C ARG A 112 14.10 0.00 -10.80
N ILE A 113 13.53 -0.47 -11.91
CA ILE A 113 12.60 -1.59 -11.98
C ILE A 113 13.13 -2.63 -12.97
N SER A 114 13.45 -3.82 -12.45
CA SER A 114 13.80 -4.97 -13.28
C SER A 114 12.53 -5.52 -13.95
N GLY A 115 12.53 -5.72 -15.27
CA GLY A 115 11.39 -6.33 -15.99
C GLY A 115 10.91 -5.60 -17.26
N GLY A 116 11.63 -4.57 -17.71
CA GLY A 116 11.31 -3.85 -18.95
C GLY A 116 10.23 -2.77 -18.76
N VAL A 117 10.06 -1.94 -19.80
CA VAL A 117 9.11 -0.81 -19.77
C VAL A 117 7.79 -1.27 -20.36
N ARG A 118 6.71 -1.06 -19.61
CA ARG A 118 5.34 -1.41 -20.01
C ARG A 118 4.35 -0.44 -19.38
N PRO A 119 3.13 -0.31 -19.91
CA PRO A 119 2.05 0.39 -19.22
C PRO A 119 1.79 -0.22 -17.84
N ILE A 120 1.57 0.63 -16.83
CA ILE A 120 1.42 0.25 -15.42
C ILE A 120 0.04 0.72 -14.92
N PRO A 121 -0.75 -0.15 -14.27
CA PRO A 121 -1.95 0.28 -13.58
C PRO A 121 -1.59 1.10 -12.33
N VAL A 122 -2.15 2.30 -12.22
CA VAL A 122 -2.07 3.17 -11.05
C VAL A 122 -3.45 3.23 -10.43
N HIS A 123 -3.53 2.94 -9.13
CA HIS A 123 -4.79 2.90 -8.38
C HIS A 123 -4.96 4.15 -7.53
N LEU A 124 -6.19 4.38 -7.06
CA LEU A 124 -6.55 5.46 -6.13
C LEU A 124 -6.21 6.87 -6.67
N VAL A 125 -6.34 7.06 -7.98
CA VAL A 125 -6.23 8.36 -8.64
C VAL A 125 -7.61 9.03 -8.59
N THR A 126 -7.77 10.04 -7.74
CA THR A 126 -9.05 10.72 -7.48
C THR A 126 -9.39 11.79 -8.53
N GLU A 127 -8.42 12.66 -8.87
CA GLU A 127 -8.64 13.85 -9.73
C GLU A 127 -7.88 13.80 -11.07
N GLY A 128 -7.37 12.63 -11.45
CA GLY A 128 -6.55 12.49 -12.65
C GLY A 128 -7.33 12.70 -13.95
N SER A 129 -6.65 13.30 -14.93
CA SER A 129 -7.15 13.52 -16.28
C SER A 129 -6.28 12.83 -17.34
N ALA A 130 -6.84 12.61 -18.54
CA ALA A 130 -6.09 11.97 -19.62
C ALA A 130 -4.88 12.82 -20.03
N PHE A 131 -3.72 12.16 -20.19
CA PHE A 131 -2.40 12.74 -20.51
C PHE A 131 -1.78 13.59 -19.41
N GLU A 132 -2.41 13.70 -18.25
CA GLU A 132 -1.82 14.32 -17.07
C GLU A 132 -0.61 13.53 -16.58
N VAL A 133 0.40 14.25 -16.10
CA VAL A 133 1.59 13.65 -15.50
C VAL A 133 1.45 13.67 -14.00
N ILE A 134 1.46 12.49 -13.40
CA ILE A 134 1.40 12.30 -11.95
C ILE A 134 2.75 11.78 -11.43
N ALA A 135 3.00 12.02 -10.13
CA ALA A 135 4.08 11.39 -9.39
C ALA A 135 3.50 10.25 -8.54
N ALA A 136 3.99 9.03 -8.74
CA ALA A 136 3.57 7.82 -8.03
C ALA A 136 4.77 7.02 -7.53
#